data_AF-A0A2M9A6M5-F1
#
_entry.id   AF-A0A2M9A6M5-F1
#
_cell.length_a   1.000
_cell.length_b   1.000
_cell.length_c   1.000
_cell.angle_alpha   90.00
_cell.angle_beta   90.00
_cell.angle_gamma   90.00
#
_symmetry.space_group_name_H-M   'P 1'
#
loop_
_entity.id
_entity.type
_entity.pdbx_description
1 polymer ?
#
loop_
_entity_poly.entity_id
_entity_poly.type
_entity_poly.pdbx_seq_one_letter_code
_entity_poly.pdbx_strand_id
1 'polypeptide(L)' 'MYYVENKIISDEKAEQIKSKNHQIWNHFWSIPSDQRTRTDWEKLLDIQILVKISDQSS' A
#
# COMPACT_ATOMS: atom_id res chain seq x y z
N MET A 1 -6.31 -14.41 -3.81
CA MET A 1 -5.92 -14.19 -2.40
C MET A 1 -4.57 -13.51 -2.35
N TYR A 2 -4.44 -12.51 -1.47
CA TYR A 2 -3.21 -11.77 -1.26
C TYR A 2 -2.73 -11.95 0.18
N TYR A 3 -1.43 -11.75 0.39
CA TYR A 3 -0.81 -11.72 1.70
C TYR A 3 -0.33 -10.29 2.02
N VAL A 4 -0.66 -9.84 3.23
CA VAL A 4 -0.04 -8.70 3.93
C VAL A 4 0.71 -9.29 5.11
N GLU A 5 1.73 -8.60 5.63
CA GLU A 5 2.47 -9.04 6.82
C GLU A 5 1.51 -9.62 7.90
N ASN A 6 1.66 -10.91 8.15
CA ASN A 6 0.88 -11.72 9.10
C ASN A 6 -0.61 -11.99 8.79
N LYS A 7 -1.15 -11.68 7.60
CA LYS A 7 -2.56 -11.97 7.24
C LYS A 7 -2.80 -12.29 5.76
N ILE A 8 -3.57 -13.34 5.49
CA ILE A 8 -4.18 -13.59 4.17
C ILE A 8 -5.45 -12.74 4.06
N ILE A 9 -5.64 -12.11 2.90
CA ILE A 9 -6.79 -11.25 2.62
C ILE A 9 -7.45 -11.59 1.28
N SER A 10 -8.72 -11.21 1.15
CA SER A 10 -9.50 -11.34 -0.08
C SER A 10 -9.04 -10.37 -1.17
N ASP A 11 -9.40 -10.64 -2.41
CA ASP A 11 -9.07 -9.77 -3.54
C ASP A 11 -9.76 -8.40 -3.43
N GLU A 12 -11.00 -8.35 -2.92
CA GLU A 12 -11.69 -7.08 -2.63
C GLU A 12 -10.90 -6.24 -1.60
N LYS A 13 -10.40 -6.88 -0.54
CA LYS A 13 -9.62 -6.17 0.48
C LYS A 13 -8.28 -5.70 -0.06
N ALA A 14 -7.67 -6.48 -0.94
CA ALA A 14 -6.43 -6.11 -1.63
C ALA A 14 -6.65 -4.88 -2.52
N GLU A 15 -7.74 -4.80 -3.28
CA GLU A 15 -8.05 -3.60 -4.08
C GLU A 15 -8.27 -2.35 -3.23
N GLN A 16 -8.92 -2.48 -2.06
CA GLN A 16 -9.04 -1.37 -1.11
C GLN A 16 -7.67 -0.88 -0.62
N ILE A 17 -6.74 -1.81 -0.34
CA ILE A 17 -5.37 -1.48 0.09
C ILE A 17 -4.60 -0.81 -1.05
N LYS A 18 -4.66 -1.34 -2.27
CA LYS A 18 -4.03 -0.72 -3.45
C LYS A 18 -4.51 0.72 -3.65
N SER A 19 -5.82 0.94 -3.56
CA SER A 19 -6.40 2.28 -3.68
C SER A 19 -5.88 3.24 -2.61
N LYS A 20 -5.80 2.80 -1.34
CA LYS A 20 -5.23 3.61 -0.25
C LYS A 20 -3.74 3.91 -0.47
N ASN A 21 -2.94 2.92 -0.82
CA ASN A 21 -1.53 3.11 -1.12
C ASN A 21 -1.33 4.14 -2.25
N HIS A 22 -2.15 4.06 -3.30
CA HIS A 22 -2.10 5.01 -4.42
C HIS A 22 -2.47 6.43 -3.99
N GLN A 23 -3.46 6.61 -3.11
CA GLN A 23 -3.80 7.92 -2.56
C GLN A 23 -2.65 8.51 -1.73
N ILE A 24 -2.00 7.70 -0.89
CA ILE A 24 -0.83 8.13 -0.09
C ILE A 24 0.29 8.58 -1.02
N TRP A 25 0.62 7.79 -2.04
CA TRP A 25 1.65 8.13 -3.02
C TRP A 25 1.35 9.41 -3.78
N ASN A 26 0.13 9.53 -4.31
CA ASN A 26 -0.26 10.72 -5.09
C ASN A 26 -0.21 11.98 -4.24
N HIS A 27 -0.69 11.91 -3.00
CA HIS A 27 -0.59 13.02 -2.07
C HIS A 27 0.87 13.40 -1.80
N PHE A 28 1.72 12.43 -1.47
CA PHE A 28 3.13 12.68 -1.17
C PHE A 28 3.88 13.33 -2.35
N TRP A 29 3.66 12.84 -3.57
CA TRP A 29 4.32 13.37 -4.77
C TRP A 29 3.70 14.67 -5.28
N SER A 30 2.46 15.00 -4.90
CA SER A 30 1.86 16.31 -5.21
C SER A 30 2.49 17.46 -4.42
N ILE A 31 3.17 17.16 -3.31
CA ILE A 31 3.83 18.15 -2.46
C ILE A 31 5.26 18.38 -2.97
N PRO A 32 5.64 19.64 -3.26
CA PRO A 32 7.03 20.00 -3.57
C PRO A 32 8.00 19.48 -2.51
N SER A 33 9.16 18.97 -2.93
CA SER A 33 10.07 18.27 -2.02
C SER A 33 10.56 19.11 -0.83
N ASP A 34 10.70 20.42 -1.04
CA ASP A 34 11.08 21.43 -0.05
C ASP A 34 9.97 21.76 0.95
N GLN A 35 8.72 21.41 0.63
CA GLN A 35 7.54 21.64 1.47
C GLN A 35 7.07 20.39 2.21
N ARG A 36 7.71 19.23 1.98
CA ARG A 36 7.35 17.98 2.66
C ARG A 36 7.68 18.06 4.13
N THR A 37 6.69 17.73 4.95
CA THR A 37 6.82 17.64 6.40
C THR A 37 7.21 16.23 6.82
N ARG A 38 7.66 16.09 8.07
CA ARG A 38 7.87 14.78 8.69
C ARG A 38 6.61 13.91 8.62
N THR A 39 5.44 14.49 8.80
CA THR A 39 4.15 13.80 8.71
C THR A 39 3.92 13.19 7.33
N ASP A 40 4.37 13.85 6.25
CA ASP A 40 4.25 13.31 4.89
C ASP A 40 5.12 12.07 4.71
N TRP A 41 6.32 12.07 5.29
CA TRP A 41 7.20 10.90 5.31
C TRP A 41 6.65 9.76 6.16
N GLU A 42 6.08 10.07 7.34
CA GLU A 42 5.49 9.07 8.23
C GLU A 42 4.30 8.36 7.58
N LYS A 43 3.48 9.07 6.79
CA LYS A 43 2.38 8.46 6.02
C LYS A 43 2.84 7.40 5.01
N LEU A 44 4.06 7.49 4.48
CA LEU A 44 4.59 6.45 3.58
C LEU A 44 4.78 5.11 4.30
N LEU A 45 4.95 5.12 5.62
CA LEU A 45 5.09 3.91 6.43
C LEU A 45 3.76 3.14 6.55
N ASP A 46 2.62 3.78 6.24
CA ASP A 46 1.30 3.13 6.24
C ASP A 46 1.05 2.28 4.97
N ILE A 47 1.95 2.34 3.98
CA ILE A 47 1.83 1.58 2.75
C ILE A 47 1.98 0.09 3.04
N GLN A 48 0.99 -0.69 2.63
CA GLN A 48 1.01 -2.14 2.79
C GLN A 48 1.49 -2.84 1.52
N ILE A 49 2.43 -3.77 1.64
CA ILE A 49 2.90 -4.60 0.53
C ILE A 49 1.95 -5.78 0.36
N LEU A 50 1.48 -5.99 -0.88
CA LEU A 50 0.60 -7.08 -1.25
C LEU A 50 1.35 -8.11 -2.08
N VAL A 51 1.36 -9.36 -1.63
CA VAL A 51 1.92 -10.49 -2.38
C VAL A 51 0.76 -11.36 -2.85
N LYS A 52 0.63 -11.57 -4.17
CA LYS A 52 -0.36 -12.50 -4.70
C LYS A 52 0.12 -13.92 -4.44
N ILE A 53 -0.65 -14.70 -3.70
CA ILE A 53 -0.39 -16.14 -3.55
C ILE A 53 -0.97 -16.80 -4.80
N SER A 54 -0.11 -17.34 -5.64
CA SER A 54 -0.51 -18.27 -6.69
C SER A 54 -0.45 -19.68 -6.11
N ASP A 55 -1.58 -20.40 -6.14
CA ASP A 55 -1.57 -21.85 -5.94
C ASP A 55 -0.66 -22.46 -7.00
N GLN A 56 0.51 -22.96 -6.60
CA GLN A 56 1.24 -23.92 -7.40
C GLN A 56 0.65 -25.29 -7.10
N SER A 57 -0.56 -25.52 -7.59
CA SER A 57 -1.10 -26.87 -7.68
C SER A 57 -0.45 -27.53 -8.90
N SER A 58 0.65 -28.25 -8.65
CA SER A 58 1.14 -29.32 -9.55
C SER A 58 0.52 -30.65 -9.15
#